data_AF-A0A6J5UN81-F1
#
_entry.id   AF-A0A6J5UN81-F1
#
_cell.length_a   1.000
_cell.length_b   1.000
_cell.length_c   1.000
_cell.angle_alpha   90.00
_cell.angle_beta   90.00
_cell.angle_gamma   90.00
#
_symmetry.space_group_name_H-M   'P 1'
#
loop_
_entity.id
_entity.type
_entity.pdbx_description
1 polymer ?
#
loop_
_entity_poly.entity_id
_entity_poly.type
_entity_poly.pdbx_seq_one_letter_code
_entity_poly.pdbx_strand_id
1 'polypeptide(L)'
;MKVIKILLIIATTMALSITLTIGTRVSHQEEEGKSPFTDSWKEQPSADDERVSRFLAEKDLVARSLKAASQCNKDYDTCPNVLPGHRNFTCCNHKCVDLSVNKDNCGACKKKCKYTQSCCGGQCVDLSSDKRHCGLCNHPCKNGASCVYGLCDYA
;
A
#
# COMPACT_ATOMS: atom_id res chain seq x y z
N MET A 1 32.01 -4.05 54.37
CA MET A 1 30.79 -4.91 54.42
C MET A 1 29.49 -4.16 54.08
N LYS A 2 29.24 -2.95 54.62
CA LYS A 2 28.02 -2.16 54.31
C LYS A 2 27.94 -1.69 52.85
N VAL A 3 29.07 -1.26 52.26
CA VAL A 3 29.13 -0.83 50.85
C VAL A 3 28.88 -1.99 49.89
N ILE A 4 29.40 -3.19 50.18
CA ILE A 4 29.19 -4.40 49.36
C ILE A 4 27.70 -4.79 49.37
N LYS A 5 27.00 -4.68 50.51
CA LYS A 5 25.56 -4.94 50.59
C LYS A 5 24.73 -3.94 49.75
N ILE A 6 25.14 -2.67 49.69
CA ILE A 6 24.48 -1.65 48.87
C ILE A 6 24.65 -1.96 47.37
N LEU A 7 25.84 -2.35 46.94
CA LEU A 7 26.10 -2.73 45.55
C LEU A 7 25.28 -3.94 45.10
N LEU A 8 25.10 -4.94 45.97
CA LEU A 8 24.26 -6.11 45.67
C LEU A 8 22.78 -5.76 45.53
N ILE A 9 22.27 -4.79 46.30
CA ILE A 9 20.86 -4.33 46.21
C ILE A 9 20.61 -3.56 44.91
N ILE A 10 21.56 -2.74 44.47
CA ILE A 10 21.43 -1.99 43.21
C ILE A 10 21.47 -2.95 42.01
N ALA A 11 22.35 -3.96 42.03
CA ALA A 11 22.45 -4.95 40.96
C ALA A 11 21.17 -5.79 40.79
N THR A 12 20.54 -6.21 41.88
CA THR A 12 19.30 -7.01 41.82
C THR A 12 18.10 -6.19 41.35
N THR A 13 17.99 -4.93 41.76
CA THR A 13 16.91 -4.04 41.32
C THR A 13 17.00 -3.71 39.82
N MET A 14 18.21 -3.52 39.28
CA MET A 14 18.41 -3.33 37.84
C MET A 14 18.09 -4.59 37.02
N ALA A 15 18.42 -5.78 37.53
CA ALA A 15 18.09 -7.03 36.84
C ALA A 15 16.58 -7.32 36.78
N LEU A 16 15.84 -6.98 37.85
CA LEU A 16 14.37 -7.12 37.94
C LEU A 16 13.60 -6.14 37.04
N SER A 17 14.19 -4.99 36.70
CA SER A 17 13.54 -4.00 35.82
C SER A 17 13.71 -4.34 34.33
N ILE A 18 14.78 -5.04 33.95
CA ILE A 18 15.03 -5.47 32.56
C ILE A 18 14.08 -6.60 32.13
N THR A 19 13.60 -7.44 33.05
CA THR A 19 12.65 -8.52 32.73
C THR A 19 11.22 -8.03 32.46
N LEU A 20 10.83 -6.85 32.96
CA LEU A 20 9.49 -6.29 32.73
C LEU A 20 9.33 -5.64 31.35
N THR A 21 10.43 -5.23 30.70
CA THR A 21 10.39 -4.61 29.37
C THR A 21 10.45 -5.61 28.20
N ILE A 22 10.69 -6.90 28.46
CA ILE A 22 10.75 -7.96 27.43
C ILE A 22 9.44 -8.77 27.36
N GLY A 23 8.54 -8.61 28.35
CA GLY A 23 7.26 -9.31 28.46
C GLY A 23 6.15 -8.84 27.52
N THR A 24 6.39 -7.84 26.67
CA THR A 24 5.49 -7.44 25.57
C THR A 24 6.22 -7.49 24.24
N ARG A 25 6.89 -8.63 23.97
CA ARG A 25 6.85 -9.13 22.59
C ARG A 25 5.39 -9.49 22.35
N VAL A 26 4.64 -8.54 21.79
CA VAL A 26 3.43 -8.83 21.04
C VAL A 26 3.85 -9.96 20.10
N SER A 27 3.42 -11.17 20.43
CA SER A 27 3.26 -12.21 19.43
C SER A 27 2.41 -11.56 18.36
N HIS A 28 3.04 -11.12 17.28
CA HIS A 28 2.35 -11.16 16.00
C HIS A 28 2.04 -12.65 15.79
N GLN A 29 0.90 -13.09 16.34
CA GLN A 29 0.12 -14.08 15.66
C GLN A 29 -0.21 -13.43 14.32
N GLU A 30 0.59 -13.73 13.31
CA GLU A 30 0.06 -13.82 11.96
C GLU A 30 -1.09 -14.83 12.06
N GLU A 31 -2.30 -14.31 12.25
CA GLU A 31 -3.46 -15.03 11.79
C GLU A 31 -3.30 -15.10 10.27
N GLU A 32 -2.80 -16.24 9.80
CA GLU A 32 -3.03 -16.69 8.43
C GLU A 32 -4.55 -16.76 8.24
N GLY A 33 -5.12 -15.61 7.86
CA GLY A 33 -6.41 -15.53 7.23
C GLY A 33 -6.38 -16.39 5.99
N LYS A 34 -6.89 -17.60 6.14
CA LYS A 34 -7.13 -18.60 5.09
C LYS A 34 -7.85 -17.94 3.92
N SER A 35 -7.09 -17.52 2.91
CA SER A 35 -7.62 -17.25 1.58
C SER A 35 -7.89 -18.59 0.89
N PRO A 36 -9.12 -18.89 0.47
CA PRO A 36 -9.43 -20.10 -0.28
C PRO A 36 -9.01 -19.91 -1.74
N PHE A 37 -7.73 -20.15 -2.04
CA PHE A 37 -7.30 -20.42 -3.40
C PHE A 37 -6.14 -21.41 -3.38
N THR A 38 -6.48 -22.70 -3.35
CA THR A 38 -5.53 -23.79 -3.60
C THR A 38 -5.26 -23.86 -5.09
N ASP A 39 -4.00 -23.77 -5.50
CA ASP A 39 -3.45 -24.39 -6.72
C ASP A 39 -1.93 -24.47 -6.51
N SER A 40 -1.38 -25.56 -5.95
CA SER A 40 -0.97 -26.76 -6.69
C SER A 40 -0.17 -26.47 -7.96
N TRP A 41 1.05 -25.97 -7.79
CA TRP A 41 2.08 -26.05 -8.83
C TRP A 41 3.27 -26.85 -8.31
N LYS A 42 3.40 -28.08 -8.83
CA LYS A 42 4.55 -28.96 -8.62
C LYS A 42 5.82 -28.33 -9.21
N GLU A 43 6.91 -28.54 -8.50
CA GLU A 43 8.27 -28.21 -8.90
C GLU A 43 8.89 -29.20 -9.92
N GLN A 44 9.76 -28.63 -10.77
CA GLN A 44 10.92 -29.18 -11.53
C GLN A 44 10.68 -29.86 -12.92
N PRO A 45 11.69 -29.90 -13.85
CA PRO A 45 13.12 -29.53 -13.75
C PRO A 45 13.71 -28.67 -14.91
N SER A 46 14.97 -28.27 -14.72
CA SER A 46 15.90 -27.57 -15.62
C SER A 46 16.32 -28.39 -16.85
N ALA A 47 16.37 -27.74 -18.03
CA ALA A 47 17.15 -28.19 -19.17
C ALA A 47 17.49 -27.02 -20.12
N ASP A 48 18.80 -26.83 -20.29
CA ASP A 48 19.52 -26.44 -21.50
C ASP A 48 19.58 -24.96 -21.95
N ASP A 49 20.84 -24.50 -21.91
CA ASP A 49 21.40 -23.24 -22.33
C ASP A 49 21.32 -23.08 -23.86
N GLU A 50 20.28 -22.40 -24.34
CA GLU A 50 20.29 -21.82 -25.68
C GLU A 50 20.02 -20.32 -25.58
N ARG A 51 21.07 -19.52 -25.82
CA ARG A 51 21.00 -18.05 -25.84
C ARG A 51 20.18 -17.57 -27.04
N VAL A 52 18.87 -17.72 -26.96
CA VAL A 52 17.93 -17.09 -27.86
C VAL A 52 17.79 -15.63 -27.44
N SER A 53 18.07 -14.71 -28.37
CA SER A 53 17.84 -13.28 -28.15
C SER A 53 16.46 -13.05 -27.57
N ARG A 54 16.39 -12.25 -26.48
CA ARG A 54 15.18 -11.94 -25.67
C ARG A 54 13.92 -11.56 -26.47
N PHE A 55 14.07 -11.25 -27.74
CA PHE A 55 13.00 -10.85 -28.65
C PHE A 55 12.23 -12.02 -29.27
N LEU A 56 12.79 -13.25 -29.26
CA LEU A 56 12.20 -14.44 -29.90
C LEU A 56 11.88 -15.60 -28.93
N ALA A 57 12.17 -15.46 -27.64
CA ALA A 57 11.97 -16.53 -26.67
C ALA A 57 10.51 -16.72 -26.21
N GLU A 58 9.62 -15.74 -26.45
CA GLU A 58 8.27 -15.77 -25.90
C GLU A 58 7.26 -16.22 -26.96
N LYS A 59 7.05 -17.55 -27.04
CA LYS A 59 6.02 -18.20 -27.87
C LYS A 59 4.61 -18.02 -27.32
N ASP A 60 4.51 -17.56 -26.08
CA ASP A 60 3.23 -17.34 -25.43
C ASP A 60 2.68 -15.96 -25.79
N LEU A 61 1.80 -15.94 -26.81
CA LEU A 61 1.11 -14.74 -27.26
C LEU A 61 0.34 -14.07 -26.10
N VAL A 62 -0.09 -14.86 -25.11
CA VAL A 62 -0.78 -14.37 -23.92
C VAL A 62 0.18 -13.58 -23.02
N ALA A 63 1.39 -14.07 -22.76
CA ALA A 63 2.38 -13.35 -21.95
C ALA A 63 2.89 -12.06 -22.64
N ARG A 64 3.01 -12.08 -23.98
CA ARG A 64 3.25 -10.88 -24.80
C ARG A 64 2.13 -9.84 -24.63
N SER A 65 0.88 -10.32 -24.56
CA SER A 65 -0.31 -9.49 -24.37
C SER A 65 -0.42 -8.93 -22.94
N LEU A 66 0.01 -9.69 -21.92
CA LEU A 66 -0.05 -9.27 -20.52
C LEU A 66 1.01 -8.20 -20.19
N LYS A 67 2.23 -8.31 -20.74
CA LYS A 67 3.23 -7.22 -20.67
C LYS A 67 2.79 -5.99 -21.47
N ALA A 68 2.21 -6.21 -22.66
CA ALA A 68 1.67 -5.12 -23.48
C ALA A 68 0.47 -4.42 -22.83
N ALA A 69 -0.34 -5.10 -22.01
CA ALA A 69 -1.53 -4.53 -21.38
C ALA A 69 -1.26 -3.58 -20.20
N SER A 70 0.00 -3.45 -19.75
CA SER A 70 0.40 -2.35 -18.86
C SER A 70 0.53 -1.01 -19.60
N GLN A 71 0.59 -1.07 -20.93
CA GLN A 71 0.73 0.08 -21.80
C GLN A 71 -0.54 0.23 -22.65
N CYS A 72 -1.31 1.26 -22.36
CA CYS A 72 -2.41 1.69 -23.20
C CYS A 72 -1.88 2.54 -24.36
N ASN A 73 -2.58 2.53 -25.51
CA ASN A 73 -2.30 3.45 -26.61
C ASN A 73 -3.36 4.56 -26.61
N LYS A 74 -3.00 5.77 -27.04
CA LYS A 74 -3.92 6.91 -27.18
C LYS A 74 -5.06 6.62 -28.17
N ASP A 75 -4.84 5.69 -29.09
CA ASP A 75 -5.84 5.25 -30.08
C ASP A 75 -6.83 4.20 -29.52
N TYR A 76 -6.52 3.61 -28.36
CA TYR A 76 -7.37 2.65 -27.65
C TYR A 76 -7.28 2.94 -26.14
N ASP A 77 -8.09 3.90 -25.68
CA ASP A 77 -8.18 4.37 -24.28
C ASP A 77 -8.59 3.28 -23.26
N THR A 78 -8.82 2.07 -23.74
CA THR A 78 -9.23 0.91 -22.98
C THR A 78 -8.03 0.26 -22.30
N CYS A 79 -8.01 0.35 -20.97
CA CYS A 79 -7.08 -0.35 -20.10
C CYS A 79 -7.54 -1.82 -19.93
N PRO A 80 -6.96 -2.80 -20.66
CA PRO A 80 -7.61 -4.09 -20.88
C PRO A 80 -7.59 -5.02 -19.66
N ASN A 81 -6.71 -4.76 -18.68
CA ASN A 81 -6.35 -5.75 -17.65
C ASN A 81 -6.51 -5.28 -16.21
N VAL A 82 -7.33 -4.25 -15.96
CA VAL A 82 -7.58 -3.85 -14.58
C VAL A 82 -8.84 -4.53 -14.08
N LEU A 83 -8.63 -5.50 -13.18
CA LEU A 83 -9.57 -6.39 -12.50
C LEU A 83 -11.07 -6.04 -12.52
N PRO A 84 -11.97 -7.05 -12.53
CA PRO A 84 -13.41 -6.84 -12.50
C PRO A 84 -13.82 -6.03 -11.26
N GLY A 85 -14.16 -4.76 -11.48
CA GLY A 85 -14.55 -3.82 -10.42
C GLY A 85 -13.97 -2.41 -10.59
N HIS A 86 -12.89 -2.25 -11.34
CA HIS A 86 -12.22 -0.96 -11.51
C HIS A 86 -12.66 -0.24 -12.80
N ARG A 87 -13.75 0.53 -12.73
CA ARG A 87 -14.34 1.20 -13.91
C ARG A 87 -13.69 2.53 -14.33
N ASN A 88 -12.56 2.93 -13.73
CA ASN A 88 -12.05 4.30 -13.86
C ASN A 88 -10.54 4.39 -14.15
N PHE A 89 -9.97 3.44 -14.88
CA PHE A 89 -8.59 3.56 -15.34
C PHE A 89 -8.54 4.37 -16.63
N THR A 90 -7.65 5.37 -16.66
CA THR A 90 -7.46 6.24 -17.81
C THR A 90 -6.04 6.08 -18.34
N CYS A 91 -5.90 6.16 -19.66
CA CYS A 91 -4.60 6.14 -20.30
C CYS A 91 -3.87 7.49 -20.13
N CYS A 92 -2.84 7.54 -19.28
CA CYS A 92 -1.98 8.71 -19.13
C CYS A 92 -0.53 8.35 -19.49
N ASN A 93 0.00 8.97 -20.56
CA ASN A 93 1.36 8.73 -21.08
C ASN A 93 1.67 7.23 -21.30
N HIS A 94 0.78 6.54 -22.00
CA HIS A 94 0.86 5.09 -22.25
C HIS A 94 0.89 4.22 -20.99
N LYS A 95 0.31 4.70 -19.89
CA LYS A 95 0.12 3.93 -18.66
C LYS A 95 -1.31 4.04 -18.19
N CYS A 96 -1.90 2.93 -17.80
CA CYS A 96 -3.19 2.91 -17.15
C CYS A 96 -3.05 3.42 -15.72
N VAL A 97 -3.72 4.52 -15.40
CA VAL A 97 -3.71 5.12 -14.06
C VAL A 97 -5.13 5.29 -13.55
N ASP A 98 -5.32 5.05 -12.25
CA ASP A 98 -6.57 5.33 -11.57
C ASP A 98 -6.61 6.81 -11.19
N LEU A 99 -7.43 7.59 -11.90
CA LEU A 99 -7.57 9.03 -11.64
C LEU A 99 -8.24 9.31 -10.29
N SER A 100 -8.88 8.33 -9.66
CA SER A 100 -9.62 8.53 -8.42
C SER A 100 -8.73 8.58 -7.17
N VAL A 101 -7.55 7.96 -7.24
CA VAL A 101 -6.62 7.82 -6.10
C VAL A 101 -5.20 8.30 -6.41
N ASN A 102 -4.82 8.43 -7.68
CA ASN A 102 -3.47 8.84 -8.05
C ASN A 102 -3.26 10.34 -7.82
N LYS A 103 -2.37 10.69 -6.88
CA LYS A 103 -2.03 12.07 -6.53
C LYS A 103 -1.42 12.88 -7.68
N ASP A 104 -0.72 12.25 -8.62
CA ASP A 104 -0.09 12.91 -9.76
C ASP A 104 -1.05 13.04 -10.97
N ASN A 105 -2.18 12.34 -10.96
CA ASN A 105 -3.18 12.32 -12.04
C ASN A 105 -4.61 12.40 -11.47
N CYS A 106 -4.85 13.28 -10.50
CA CYS A 106 -6.10 13.27 -9.74
C CYS A 106 -7.27 13.89 -10.53
N GLY A 107 -8.19 13.05 -10.99
CA GLY A 107 -9.34 13.42 -11.83
C GLY A 107 -8.99 13.75 -13.28
N ALA A 108 -7.71 13.87 -13.64
CA ALA A 108 -7.23 14.03 -15.01
C ALA A 108 -5.72 13.73 -15.10
N CYS A 109 -5.25 13.34 -16.28
CA CYS A 109 -3.81 13.15 -16.52
C CYS A 109 -3.02 14.43 -16.21
N LYS A 110 -1.85 14.28 -15.56
CA LYS A 110 -0.95 15.38 -15.15
C LYS A 110 -1.57 16.40 -14.19
N LYS A 111 -2.75 16.13 -13.63
CA LYS A 111 -3.36 16.96 -12.60
C LYS A 111 -2.84 16.53 -11.22
N LYS A 112 -1.71 17.12 -10.83
CA LYS A 112 -1.06 16.82 -9.55
C LYS A 112 -1.70 17.58 -8.39
N CYS A 113 -2.03 16.88 -7.31
CA CYS A 113 -2.46 17.51 -6.07
C CYS A 113 -1.29 18.19 -5.36
N LYS A 114 -1.59 19.24 -4.58
CA LYS A 114 -0.60 19.92 -3.74
C LYS A 114 0.02 18.94 -2.73
N TYR A 115 1.19 19.30 -2.19
CA TYR A 115 1.94 18.44 -1.28
C TYR A 115 1.10 17.99 -0.06
N THR A 116 0.30 18.87 0.53
CA THR A 116 -0.56 18.57 1.69
C THR A 116 -1.86 17.84 1.34
N GLN A 117 -2.17 17.67 0.05
CA GLN A 117 -3.44 17.10 -0.40
C GLN A 117 -3.29 15.64 -0.82
N SER A 118 -4.41 14.93 -0.74
CA SER A 118 -4.60 13.57 -1.23
C SER A 118 -5.63 13.55 -2.35
N CYS A 119 -5.55 12.56 -3.24
CA CYS A 119 -6.56 12.37 -4.26
C CYS A 119 -7.69 11.48 -3.72
N CYS A 120 -8.89 12.04 -3.59
CA CYS A 120 -10.08 11.34 -3.15
C CYS A 120 -11.15 11.45 -4.22
N GLY A 121 -11.48 10.34 -4.88
CA GLY A 121 -12.53 10.30 -5.90
C GLY A 121 -12.26 11.24 -7.09
N GLY A 122 -10.97 11.51 -7.40
CA GLY A 122 -10.58 12.42 -8.48
C GLY A 122 -10.55 13.90 -8.09
N GLN A 123 -10.69 14.20 -6.80
CA GLN A 123 -10.56 15.55 -6.25
C GLN A 123 -9.38 15.62 -5.29
N CYS A 124 -8.59 16.69 -5.39
CA CYS A 124 -7.51 16.96 -4.45
C CYS A 124 -8.10 17.60 -3.19
N VAL A 125 -8.02 16.88 -2.07
CA VAL A 125 -8.62 17.28 -0.80
C VAL A 125 -7.54 17.29 0.29
N ASP A 126 -7.70 18.16 1.28
CA ASP A 126 -6.80 18.23 2.43
C ASP A 126 -7.38 17.38 3.56
N LEU A 127 -6.79 16.22 3.81
CA LEU A 127 -7.28 15.29 4.84
C LEU A 127 -7.12 15.83 6.26
N SER A 128 -6.31 16.88 6.45
CA SER A 128 -6.06 17.45 7.77
C SER A 128 -7.13 18.44 8.23
N SER A 129 -7.92 18.98 7.29
CA SER A 129 -8.85 20.08 7.54
C SER A 129 -10.21 19.95 6.83
N ASP A 130 -10.33 19.15 5.77
CA ASP A 130 -11.61 18.92 5.10
C ASP A 130 -12.50 18.03 5.95
N LYS A 131 -13.60 18.61 6.46
CA LYS A 131 -14.59 17.93 7.29
C LYS A 131 -15.25 16.73 6.62
N ARG A 132 -15.25 16.65 5.29
CA ARG A 132 -15.85 15.52 4.52
C ARG A 132 -14.87 14.37 4.28
N HIS A 133 -13.59 14.61 4.51
CA HIS A 133 -12.49 13.69 4.22
C HIS A 133 -11.46 13.69 5.35
N CYS A 134 -11.92 13.75 6.60
CA CYS A 134 -11.03 13.96 7.75
C CYS A 134 -10.23 12.69 8.06
N GLY A 135 -8.91 12.77 7.97
CA GLY A 135 -7.97 11.66 8.16
C GLY A 135 -7.86 10.72 6.96
N LEU A 136 -8.96 10.45 6.26
CA LEU A 136 -8.99 9.63 5.05
C LEU A 136 -10.14 10.02 4.09
N CYS A 137 -10.05 9.56 2.85
CA CYS A 137 -11.07 9.81 1.83
C CYS A 137 -12.46 9.30 2.27
N ASN A 138 -13.50 10.07 1.93
CA ASN A 138 -14.91 9.78 2.27
C ASN A 138 -15.19 9.51 3.76
N HIS A 139 -14.46 10.16 4.66
CA HIS A 139 -14.64 10.04 6.10
C HIS A 139 -15.10 11.38 6.70
N PRO A 140 -16.40 11.69 6.62
CA PRO A 140 -16.93 12.92 7.17
C PRO A 140 -16.99 12.86 8.70
N CYS A 141 -16.67 13.98 9.34
CA CYS A 141 -16.94 14.14 10.77
C CYS A 141 -18.45 14.27 11.04
N LYS A 142 -18.86 13.99 12.28
CA LYS A 142 -20.25 14.18 12.72
C LYS A 142 -20.66 15.65 12.55
N ASN A 143 -21.97 15.89 12.42
CA ASN A 143 -22.50 17.24 12.26
C ASN A 143 -22.03 18.16 13.39
N GLY A 144 -21.43 19.29 13.03
CA GLY A 144 -20.89 20.28 13.97
C GLY A 144 -19.41 20.08 14.34
N ALA A 145 -18.86 18.88 14.12
CA ALA A 145 -17.46 18.60 14.44
C ALA A 145 -16.48 19.41 13.59
N SER A 146 -15.32 19.72 14.17
CA SER A 146 -14.15 20.24 13.46
C SER A 146 -13.28 19.09 12.95
N CYS A 147 -12.55 19.33 11.87
CA CYS A 147 -11.45 18.48 11.44
C CYS A 147 -10.16 19.24 11.67
N VAL A 148 -9.30 18.75 12.56
CA VAL A 148 -8.01 19.37 12.88
C VAL A 148 -6.95 18.28 12.91
N TYR A 149 -5.86 18.47 12.17
CA TYR A 149 -4.79 17.48 12.00
C TYR A 149 -5.28 16.09 11.53
N GLY A 150 -6.43 16.04 10.85
CA GLY A 150 -7.03 14.80 10.36
C GLY A 150 -7.82 14.02 11.41
N LEU A 151 -8.17 14.67 12.52
CA LEU A 151 -8.96 14.11 13.60
C LEU A 151 -10.26 14.91 13.75
N CYS A 152 -11.37 14.18 13.83
CA CYS A 152 -12.67 14.77 14.14
C CYS A 152 -12.76 15.11 15.63
N ASP A 153 -13.30 16.28 15.97
CA ASP A 153 -13.49 16.74 17.35
C ASP A 153 -12.19 16.84 18.18
N TYR A 154 -11.07 17.12 17.52
CA TYR A 154 -9.79 17.39 18.19
C TYR A 154 -9.85 18.73 18.93
N ALA A 155 -9.83 18.66 20.26
CA ALA A 155 -9.87 19.78 21.20
C ALA A 155 -8.66 19.74 22.14
#